data_AF-A0AAV0B339-F1
#
_entry.id   AF-A0AAV0B339-F1
#
_cell.length_a   1.000
_cell.length_b   1.000
_cell.length_c   1.000
_cell.angle_alpha   90.00
_cell.angle_beta   90.00
_cell.angle_gamma   90.00
#
_symmetry.space_group_name_H-M   'P 1'
#
loop_
_entity.id
_entity.type
_entity.pdbx_description
1 polymer ?
#
loop_
_entity_poly.entity_id
_entity_poly.type
_entity_poly.pdbx_seq_one_letter_code
_entity_poly.pdbx_strand_id
1 'polypeptide(L)'
;MIKQSRLQICYLLQSFNYHQLQSQLLGGACFWYKTDPKIAANVPMIKLYIRLLPTNFIIQPDPVKIEPLSWPRFHAGVAAALSLSVDSRDFDSSQISLGQPDKLDDQHAGYLLGLGLNQHLKSINQVQIFRYLESKHDMTSIGVLLGLSSTFIGTGDPRVSSIIAAHVPAMQVNPLIQSARFMGFGILHFGTGNRRISDGMLREFGKTWRVLTDTPDNFRESYTLCAGLG
;
A
#
# COMPACT_ATOMS: atom_id res chain seq x y z
N MET A 1 38.07 -11.69 11.87
CA MET A 1 37.32 -12.55 10.93
C MET A 1 36.02 -13.12 11.51
N ILE A 2 35.99 -13.77 12.68
CA ILE A 2 34.79 -14.48 13.20
C ILE A 2 33.56 -13.58 13.46
N LYS A 3 33.76 -12.31 13.86
CA LYS A 3 32.67 -11.33 14.08
C LYS A 3 31.95 -10.93 12.78
N GLN A 4 32.69 -10.79 11.67
CA GLN A 4 32.12 -10.45 10.36
C GLN A 4 31.26 -11.59 9.81
N SER A 5 31.72 -12.84 9.92
CA SER A 5 30.98 -14.02 9.47
C SER A 5 29.65 -14.22 10.22
N ARG A 6 29.62 -13.95 11.54
CA ARG A 6 28.38 -14.02 12.34
C ARG A 6 27.39 -12.90 11.99
N LEU A 7 27.87 -11.68 11.72
CA LEU A 7 27.03 -10.58 11.24
C LEU A 7 26.40 -10.91 9.88
N GLN A 8 27.16 -11.48 8.95
CA GLN A 8 26.69 -11.86 7.62
C GLN A 8 25.60 -12.95 7.67
N ILE A 9 25.76 -13.93 8.56
CA ILE A 9 24.74 -14.98 8.79
C ILE A 9 23.47 -14.39 9.42
N CYS A 10 23.59 -13.47 10.37
CA CYS A 10 22.43 -12.77 10.94
C CYS A 10 21.68 -11.94 9.89
N TYR A 11 22.40 -11.25 8.99
CA TYR A 11 21.79 -10.49 7.90
C TYR A 11 21.07 -11.39 6.89
N LEU A 12 21.66 -12.54 6.51
CA LEU A 12 21.03 -13.50 5.61
C LEU A 12 19.78 -14.13 6.24
N LEU A 13 19.82 -14.48 7.52
CA LEU A 13 18.65 -14.98 8.25
C LEU A 13 17.57 -13.90 8.41
N GLN A 14 17.94 -12.64 8.57
CA GLN A 14 16.99 -11.51 8.63
C GLN A 14 16.31 -11.27 7.28
N SER A 15 17.06 -11.25 6.18
CA SER A 15 16.52 -11.10 4.83
C SER A 15 15.61 -12.27 4.42
N PHE A 16 16.00 -13.50 4.75
CA PHE A 16 15.17 -14.69 4.50
C PHE A 16 13.84 -14.64 5.27
N ASN A 17 13.88 -14.30 6.56
CA ASN A 17 12.65 -14.15 7.36
C ASN A 17 11.76 -13.00 6.88
N TYR A 18 12.34 -11.92 6.36
CA TYR A 18 11.59 -10.79 5.82
C TYR A 18 10.77 -11.19 4.58
N HIS A 19 11.39 -11.84 3.59
CA HIS A 19 10.68 -12.32 2.40
C HIS A 19 9.61 -13.37 2.73
N GLN A 20 9.94 -14.29 3.65
CA GLN A 20 8.98 -15.29 4.10
C GLN A 20 7.77 -14.63 4.81
N LEU A 21 8.01 -13.63 5.65
CA LEU A 21 6.95 -12.90 6.35
C LEU A 21 6.04 -12.14 5.38
N GLN A 22 6.59 -11.53 4.33
CA GLN A 22 5.79 -10.88 3.28
C GLN A 22 4.86 -11.87 2.57
N SER A 23 5.37 -13.06 2.21
CA SER A 23 4.56 -14.10 1.59
C SER A 23 3.47 -14.66 2.51
N GLN A 24 3.76 -14.80 3.82
CA GLN A 24 2.83 -15.30 4.82
C GLN A 24 1.67 -14.33 5.09
N LEU A 25 1.94 -13.02 5.09
CA LEU A 25 0.90 -12.00 5.27
C LEU A 25 -0.11 -12.00 4.12
N LEU A 26 0.38 -12.14 2.88
CA LEU A 26 -0.49 -12.19 1.71
C LEU A 26 -1.30 -13.50 1.66
N GLY A 27 -0.65 -14.65 1.92
CA GLY A 27 -1.34 -15.94 2.00
C GLY A 27 -2.35 -16.00 3.13
N GLY A 28 -2.02 -15.43 4.29
CA GLY A 28 -2.92 -15.29 5.43
C GLY A 28 -4.15 -14.44 5.11
N ALA A 29 -3.98 -13.31 4.42
CA ALA A 29 -5.09 -12.46 3.99
C ALA A 29 -6.11 -13.22 3.13
N CYS A 30 -5.64 -14.03 2.17
CA CYS A 30 -6.51 -14.85 1.33
C CYS A 30 -7.24 -15.94 2.13
N PHE A 31 -6.55 -16.55 3.11
CA PHE A 31 -7.14 -17.60 3.94
C PHE A 31 -8.19 -17.06 4.92
N TRP A 32 -7.97 -15.88 5.50
CA TRP A 32 -8.86 -15.26 6.49
C TRP A 32 -9.86 -14.27 5.90
N TYR A 33 -10.02 -14.23 4.58
CA TYR A 33 -10.92 -13.29 3.90
C TYR A 33 -12.36 -13.37 4.42
N LYS A 34 -12.89 -12.23 4.91
CA LYS A 34 -14.25 -12.10 5.48
C LYS A 34 -14.60 -13.14 6.55
N THR A 35 -13.66 -13.45 7.43
CA THR A 35 -13.88 -14.43 8.50
C THR A 35 -14.23 -13.80 9.85
N ASP A 36 -13.77 -12.59 10.14
CA ASP A 36 -13.90 -11.98 11.47
C ASP A 36 -14.65 -10.63 11.43
N PRO A 37 -15.76 -10.49 12.17
CA PRO A 37 -16.49 -9.22 12.27
C PRO A 37 -15.86 -8.19 13.23
N LYS A 38 -14.86 -8.55 14.05
CA LYS A 38 -14.34 -7.70 15.16
C LYS A 38 -12.98 -7.05 14.90
N ILE A 39 -12.33 -7.29 13.76
CA ILE A 39 -10.96 -6.80 13.46
C ILE A 39 -10.89 -5.29 13.15
N ALA A 40 -12.01 -4.56 13.17
CA ALA A 40 -12.04 -3.13 12.89
C ALA A 40 -11.25 -2.25 13.90
N ALA A 41 -10.79 -2.78 15.04
CA ALA A 41 -10.22 -1.95 16.12
C ALA A 41 -8.75 -2.19 16.48
N ASN A 42 -8.10 -3.28 16.01
CA ASN A 42 -6.69 -3.48 16.34
C ASN A 42 -6.00 -4.39 15.31
N VAL A 43 -5.34 -3.78 14.33
CA VAL A 43 -4.51 -4.51 13.37
C VAL A 43 -3.31 -5.09 14.14
N PRO A 44 -3.09 -6.42 14.18
CA PRO A 44 -2.03 -7.00 14.98
C PRO A 44 -0.66 -6.48 14.53
N MET A 45 0.07 -5.84 15.44
CA MET A 45 1.40 -5.28 15.16
C MET A 45 2.40 -6.41 14.86
N ILE A 46 3.04 -6.38 13.69
CA ILE A 46 4.11 -7.32 13.37
C ILE A 46 5.31 -7.04 14.26
N LYS A 47 5.66 -7.98 15.12
CA LYS A 47 6.89 -7.98 15.92
C LYS A 47 7.85 -9.01 15.36
N LEU A 48 8.97 -8.57 14.78
CA LEU A 48 10.01 -9.47 14.28
C LEU A 48 10.99 -9.77 15.44
N TYR A 49 11.10 -11.05 15.80
CA TYR A 49 12.06 -11.51 16.82
C TYR A 49 12.71 -12.81 16.35
N ILE A 50 14.01 -12.94 16.60
CA ILE A 50 14.77 -14.15 16.29
C ILE A 50 14.87 -14.96 17.59
N ARG A 51 14.32 -16.17 17.60
CA ARG A 51 14.46 -17.10 18.72
C ARG A 51 15.55 -18.12 18.41
N LEU A 52 16.65 -18.09 19.15
CA LEU A 52 17.74 -19.06 19.04
C LEU A 52 17.45 -20.27 19.92
N LEU A 53 17.40 -21.46 19.31
CA LEU A 53 17.26 -22.75 19.99
C LEU A 53 18.63 -23.46 20.10
N PRO A 54 18.88 -24.25 21.17
CA PRO A 54 17.97 -24.66 22.24
C PRO A 54 17.82 -23.66 23.39
N THR A 55 18.61 -22.59 23.44
CA THR A 55 18.71 -21.66 24.58
C THR A 55 17.50 -20.73 24.76
N ASN A 56 16.53 -20.76 23.84
CA ASN A 56 15.34 -19.87 23.81
C ASN A 56 15.66 -18.37 23.93
N PHE A 57 16.87 -17.96 23.53
CA PHE A 57 17.28 -16.56 23.59
C PHE A 57 16.59 -15.77 22.47
N ILE A 58 15.94 -14.66 22.84
CA ILE A 58 15.20 -13.80 21.92
C ILE A 58 16.08 -12.60 21.56
N ILE A 59 16.43 -12.47 20.28
CA ILE A 59 17.12 -11.31 19.72
C ILE A 59 16.08 -10.44 19.02
N GLN A 60 15.93 -9.20 19.49
CA GLN A 60 15.23 -8.17 18.73
C GLN A 60 16.24 -7.55 17.76
N PRO A 61 15.97 -7.57 16.45
CA PRO A 61 16.90 -7.05 15.46
C PRO A 61 16.92 -5.51 15.52
N ASP A 62 18.13 -4.93 15.40
CA ASP A 62 18.32 -3.47 15.43
C ASP A 62 17.56 -2.79 14.26
N PRO A 63 16.65 -1.84 14.51
CA PRO A 63 15.84 -1.21 13.46
C PRO A 63 16.65 -0.41 12.43
N VAL A 64 17.92 -0.12 12.73
CA VAL A 64 18.84 0.64 11.86
C VAL A 64 19.48 -0.23 10.78
N LYS A 65 19.50 -1.56 10.96
CA LYS A 65 20.19 -2.51 10.08
C LYS A 65 19.25 -3.36 9.21
N ILE A 66 17.94 -3.25 9.43
CA ILE A 66 16.94 -4.06 8.72
C ILE A 66 16.42 -3.23 7.55
N GLU A 67 16.10 -3.89 6.43
CA GLU A 67 15.25 -3.27 5.40
C GLU A 67 13.99 -2.66 6.05
N PRO A 68 13.51 -1.51 5.55
CA PRO A 68 12.36 -0.85 6.13
C PRO A 68 11.17 -1.81 6.15
N LEU A 69 10.64 -2.11 7.35
CA LEU A 69 9.47 -2.96 7.58
C LEU A 69 8.15 -2.34 7.07
N SER A 70 8.23 -1.30 6.23
CA SER A 70 7.09 -0.53 5.75
C SER A 70 6.16 -1.37 4.90
N TRP A 71 6.67 -2.10 3.92
CA TRP A 71 5.86 -2.99 3.07
C TRP A 71 5.21 -4.15 3.83
N PRO A 72 5.91 -4.90 4.71
CA PRO A 72 5.27 -5.91 5.54
C PRO A 72 4.16 -5.35 6.43
N ARG A 73 4.39 -4.20 7.09
CA ARG A 73 3.37 -3.53 7.90
C ARG A 73 2.17 -3.13 7.07
N PHE A 74 2.41 -2.57 5.89
CA PHE A 74 1.38 -2.25 4.92
C PHE A 74 0.56 -3.49 4.56
N HIS A 75 1.20 -4.59 4.17
CA HIS A 75 0.49 -5.84 3.84
C HIS A 75 -0.28 -6.44 5.01
N ALA A 76 0.21 -6.33 6.26
CA ALA A 76 -0.57 -6.73 7.44
C ALA A 76 -1.82 -5.87 7.63
N GLY A 77 -1.72 -4.56 7.39
CA GLY A 77 -2.88 -3.66 7.37
C GLY A 77 -3.93 -4.11 6.36
N VAL A 78 -3.49 -4.40 5.12
CA VAL A 78 -4.37 -4.91 4.05
C VAL A 78 -5.02 -6.23 4.49
N ALA A 79 -4.24 -7.17 5.03
CA ALA A 79 -4.72 -8.48 5.46
C ALA A 79 -5.81 -8.37 6.55
N ALA A 80 -5.61 -7.51 7.54
CA ALA A 80 -6.60 -7.28 8.59
C ALA A 80 -7.88 -6.64 8.06
N ALA A 81 -7.76 -5.65 7.17
CA ALA A 81 -8.91 -5.04 6.53
C ALA A 81 -9.69 -6.04 5.66
N LEU A 82 -9.00 -6.93 4.93
CA LEU A 82 -9.63 -7.97 4.11
C LEU A 82 -10.29 -9.08 4.94
N SER A 83 -9.76 -9.35 6.14
CA SER A 83 -10.35 -10.33 7.05
C SER A 83 -11.67 -9.84 7.66
N LEU A 84 -11.95 -8.55 7.58
CA LEU A 84 -13.17 -7.93 8.08
C LEU A 84 -14.39 -8.49 7.34
N SER A 85 -15.29 -9.12 8.10
CA SER A 85 -16.56 -9.69 7.59
C SER A 85 -17.72 -8.69 7.60
N VAL A 86 -17.52 -7.46 8.09
CA VAL A 86 -18.58 -6.45 8.19
C VAL A 86 -19.09 -6.10 6.81
N ASP A 87 -20.42 -5.99 6.66
CA ASP A 87 -21.02 -5.56 5.40
C ASP A 87 -20.76 -4.08 5.14
N SER A 88 -20.52 -3.73 3.89
CA SER A 88 -20.18 -2.36 3.48
C SER A 88 -21.26 -1.31 3.80
N ARG A 89 -22.48 -1.75 4.14
CA ARG A 89 -23.63 -0.89 4.46
C ARG A 89 -23.61 -0.44 5.92
N ASP A 90 -23.04 -1.24 6.79
CA ASP A 90 -22.99 -0.99 8.24
C ASP A 90 -21.68 -0.30 8.65
N PHE A 91 -20.78 -0.07 7.69
CA PHE A 91 -19.48 0.55 7.91
C PHE A 91 -19.53 2.06 7.69
N ASP A 92 -19.36 2.82 8.77
CA ASP A 92 -19.42 4.28 8.75
C ASP A 92 -18.03 4.96 8.73
N SER A 93 -17.98 6.15 8.14
CA SER A 93 -16.82 7.03 8.07
C SER A 93 -16.20 7.38 9.44
N SER A 94 -17.01 7.32 10.50
CA SER A 94 -16.57 7.47 11.88
C SER A 94 -15.63 6.34 12.33
N GLN A 95 -15.84 5.09 11.88
CA GLN A 95 -14.98 3.96 12.22
C GLN A 95 -13.59 4.07 11.58
N ILE A 96 -13.51 4.67 10.38
CA ILE A 96 -12.23 5.00 9.72
C ILE A 96 -11.44 6.05 10.53
N SER A 97 -12.16 7.01 11.12
CA SER A 97 -11.55 8.10 11.89
C SER A 97 -11.16 7.66 13.31
N LEU A 98 -11.94 6.77 13.93
CA LEU A 98 -11.65 6.18 15.24
C LEU A 98 -10.43 5.25 15.21
N GLY A 99 -10.18 4.58 14.08
CA GLY A 99 -8.99 3.76 13.87
C GLY A 99 -7.74 4.55 13.48
N GLN A 100 -7.81 5.88 13.37
CA GLN A 100 -6.68 6.70 12.94
C GLN A 100 -5.64 6.82 14.07
N PRO A 101 -4.39 6.36 13.87
CA PRO A 101 -3.31 6.56 14.85
C PRO A 101 -2.86 8.02 14.89
N ASP A 102 -2.41 8.50 16.06
CA ASP A 102 -1.87 9.87 16.27
C ASP A 102 -0.74 10.22 15.28
N LYS A 103 0.03 9.21 14.86
CA LYS A 103 0.99 9.30 13.78
C LYS A 103 0.63 8.28 12.70
N LEU A 104 0.49 8.74 11.46
CA LEU A 104 0.23 7.87 10.32
C LEU A 104 1.36 6.85 10.18
N ASP A 105 0.96 5.58 10.19
CA ASP A 105 1.85 4.41 10.12
C ASP A 105 1.59 3.64 8.81
N ASP A 106 2.60 2.90 8.35
CA ASP A 106 2.53 2.07 7.14
C ASP A 106 1.41 1.03 7.23
N GLN A 107 1.13 0.56 8.45
CA GLN A 107 0.06 -0.39 8.72
C GLN A 107 -1.34 0.22 8.50
N HIS A 108 -1.57 1.47 8.91
CA HIS A 108 -2.83 2.17 8.67
C HIS A 108 -3.04 2.45 7.17
N ALA A 109 -1.95 2.78 6.47
CA ALA A 109 -1.99 2.97 5.01
C ALA A 109 -2.47 1.69 4.28
N GLY A 110 -2.00 0.52 4.71
CA GLY A 110 -2.45 -0.76 4.18
C GLY A 110 -3.90 -1.09 4.56
N TYR A 111 -4.32 -0.76 5.78
CA TYR A 111 -5.70 -0.91 6.22
C TYR A 111 -6.67 -0.11 5.33
N LEU A 112 -6.33 1.13 4.98
CA LEU A 112 -7.12 1.96 4.05
C LEU A 112 -7.26 1.30 2.67
N LEU A 113 -6.19 0.73 2.12
CA LEU A 113 -6.27 0.00 0.85
C LEU A 113 -7.23 -1.20 0.95
N GLY A 114 -7.10 -2.02 1.99
CA GLY A 114 -7.96 -3.19 2.19
C GLY A 114 -9.43 -2.81 2.40
N LEU A 115 -9.73 -1.71 3.10
CA LEU A 115 -11.09 -1.18 3.19
C LEU A 115 -11.65 -0.79 1.81
N GLY A 116 -10.80 -0.23 0.94
CA GLY A 116 -11.17 0.08 -0.43
C GLY A 116 -11.50 -1.16 -1.25
N LEU A 117 -10.70 -2.22 -1.12
CA LEU A 117 -10.95 -3.52 -1.76
C LEU A 117 -12.25 -4.16 -1.26
N ASN A 118 -12.59 -4.00 0.02
CA ASN A 118 -13.86 -4.43 0.60
C ASN A 118 -15.04 -3.47 0.32
N GLN A 119 -14.85 -2.41 -0.47
CA GLN A 119 -15.89 -1.43 -0.84
C GLN A 119 -16.40 -0.59 0.36
N HIS A 120 -15.64 -0.53 1.44
CA HIS A 120 -16.00 0.19 2.67
C HIS A 120 -15.64 1.68 2.60
N LEU A 121 -14.81 2.10 1.64
CA LEU A 121 -14.46 3.51 1.43
C LEU A 121 -15.53 4.33 0.69
N LYS A 122 -16.73 3.80 0.42
CA LYS A 122 -17.80 4.57 -0.26
C LYS A 122 -18.33 5.73 0.57
N SER A 123 -18.30 5.59 1.90
CA SER A 123 -18.82 6.56 2.86
C SER A 123 -17.80 7.61 3.30
N ILE A 124 -16.54 7.51 2.86
CA ILE A 124 -15.48 8.43 3.30
C ILE A 124 -15.70 9.86 2.75
N ASN A 125 -15.47 10.87 3.59
CA ASN A 125 -15.62 12.26 3.20
C ASN A 125 -14.39 12.73 2.39
N GLN A 126 -14.61 13.57 1.37
CA GLN A 126 -13.55 14.19 0.56
C GLN A 126 -12.54 14.97 1.42
N VAL A 127 -12.99 15.63 2.48
CA VAL A 127 -12.09 16.34 3.41
C VAL A 127 -11.15 15.38 4.14
N GLN A 128 -11.63 14.20 4.54
CA GLN A 128 -10.79 13.18 5.18
C GLN A 128 -9.76 12.62 4.20
N ILE A 129 -10.16 12.37 2.95
CA ILE A 129 -9.23 11.93 1.89
C ILE A 129 -8.11 12.95 1.71
N PHE A 130 -8.43 14.25 1.63
CA PHE A 130 -7.41 15.28 1.48
C PHE A 130 -6.46 15.35 2.68
N ARG A 131 -6.93 15.17 3.91
CA ARG A 131 -6.05 15.10 5.09
C ARG A 131 -5.07 13.93 5.03
N TYR A 132 -5.51 12.77 4.52
CA TYR A 132 -4.61 11.64 4.31
C TYR A 132 -3.58 11.90 3.22
N LEU A 133 -3.96 12.57 2.12
CA LEU A 133 -3.06 12.89 1.01
C LEU A 133 -2.13 14.09 1.29
N GLU A 134 -2.50 14.97 2.21
CA GLU A 134 -1.63 16.06 2.68
C GLU A 134 -0.50 15.54 3.58
N SER A 135 -0.69 14.37 4.18
CA SER A 135 0.39 13.71 4.90
C SER A 135 1.54 13.38 3.96
N LYS A 136 2.77 13.79 4.31
CA LYS A 136 4.00 13.48 3.54
C LYS A 136 4.42 12.00 3.64
N HIS A 137 3.47 11.10 3.83
CA HIS A 137 3.68 9.68 4.03
C HIS A 137 3.35 8.92 2.74
N ASP A 138 4.38 8.42 2.07
CA ASP A 138 4.27 7.83 0.74
C ASP A 138 3.33 6.62 0.71
N MET A 139 3.40 5.74 1.73
CA MET A 139 2.53 4.56 1.80
C MET A 139 1.06 4.93 1.95
N THR A 140 0.75 5.99 2.70
CA THR A 140 -0.63 6.47 2.87
C THR A 140 -1.20 6.94 1.54
N SER A 141 -0.40 7.69 0.78
CA SER A 141 -0.79 8.12 -0.57
C SER A 141 -1.09 6.93 -1.48
N ILE A 142 -0.22 5.92 -1.50
CA ILE A 142 -0.41 4.70 -2.30
C ILE A 142 -1.69 3.97 -1.89
N GLY A 143 -1.89 3.75 -0.58
CA GLY A 143 -3.04 3.04 -0.05
C GLY A 143 -4.37 3.74 -0.33
N VAL A 144 -4.42 5.06 -0.17
CA VAL A 144 -5.63 5.87 -0.44
C VAL A 144 -5.95 5.93 -1.93
N LEU A 145 -4.96 6.18 -2.79
CA LEU A 145 -5.19 6.27 -4.24
C LEU A 145 -5.74 4.94 -4.79
N LEU A 146 -5.09 3.82 -4.46
CA LEU A 146 -5.51 2.49 -4.91
C LEU A 146 -6.81 2.04 -4.25
N GLY A 147 -7.01 2.32 -2.96
CA GLY A 147 -8.22 1.97 -2.22
C GLY A 147 -9.46 2.68 -2.75
N LEU A 148 -9.36 4.00 -2.98
CA LEU A 148 -10.44 4.79 -3.58
C LEU A 148 -10.74 4.32 -5.00
N SER A 149 -9.72 4.09 -5.82
CA SER A 149 -9.89 3.60 -7.19
C SER A 149 -10.60 2.25 -7.23
N SER A 150 -10.21 1.32 -6.36
CA SER A 150 -10.82 -0.01 -6.24
C SER A 150 -12.29 0.04 -5.80
N THR A 151 -12.63 1.00 -4.95
CA THR A 151 -14.01 1.22 -4.50
C THR A 151 -14.93 1.69 -5.63
N PHE A 152 -14.38 2.43 -6.59
CA PHE A 152 -15.11 3.01 -7.72
C PHE A 152 -14.69 2.39 -9.05
N ILE A 153 -14.30 1.11 -9.05
CA ILE A 153 -13.84 0.42 -10.25
C ILE A 153 -14.86 0.53 -11.39
N GLY A 154 -14.38 0.99 -12.55
CA GLY A 154 -15.17 1.15 -13.78
C GLY A 154 -16.29 2.19 -13.75
N THR A 155 -16.44 2.99 -12.68
CA THR A 155 -17.47 4.04 -12.65
C THR A 155 -17.05 5.30 -13.38
N GLY A 156 -15.74 5.56 -13.46
CA GLY A 156 -15.20 6.81 -14.01
C GLY A 156 -15.61 8.07 -13.26
N ASP A 157 -15.87 7.99 -11.94
CA ASP A 157 -16.34 9.12 -11.13
C ASP A 157 -15.37 10.33 -11.22
N PRO A 158 -15.82 11.49 -11.74
CA PRO A 158 -14.97 12.65 -11.92
C PRO A 158 -14.41 13.21 -10.61
N ARG A 159 -15.06 12.96 -9.47
CA ARG A 159 -14.56 13.37 -8.15
C ARG A 159 -13.31 12.61 -7.78
N VAL A 160 -13.34 11.28 -7.95
CA VAL A 160 -12.18 10.41 -7.68
C VAL A 160 -11.09 10.67 -8.70
N SER A 161 -11.43 10.82 -10.00
CA SER A 161 -10.47 11.21 -11.03
C SER A 161 -9.79 12.54 -10.72
N SER A 162 -10.54 13.51 -10.18
CA SER A 162 -10.01 14.81 -9.76
C SER A 162 -9.06 14.68 -8.58
N ILE A 163 -9.38 13.86 -7.57
CA ILE A 163 -8.49 13.60 -6.43
C ILE A 163 -7.18 12.96 -6.88
N ILE A 164 -7.26 11.94 -7.76
CA ILE A 164 -6.07 11.29 -8.34
C ILE A 164 -5.27 12.26 -9.21
N ALA A 165 -5.95 13.19 -9.91
CA ALA A 165 -5.33 14.18 -10.78
C ALA A 165 -4.77 15.42 -10.06
N ALA A 166 -5.34 15.86 -8.93
CA ALA A 166 -5.05 17.16 -8.31
C ALA A 166 -3.72 17.20 -7.56
N HIS A 167 -3.17 16.04 -7.16
CA HIS A 167 -2.00 15.97 -6.27
C HIS A 167 -0.64 15.99 -6.99
N VAL A 168 -0.59 16.55 -8.21
CA VAL A 168 0.55 16.53 -9.14
C VAL A 168 1.88 17.06 -8.58
N PRO A 169 1.97 18.17 -7.82
CA PRO A 169 3.28 18.77 -7.56
C PRO A 169 4.18 17.96 -6.62
N ALA A 170 3.60 17.30 -5.60
CA ALA A 170 4.35 16.49 -4.64
C ALA A 170 4.49 15.02 -5.09
N MET A 171 3.48 14.48 -5.78
CA MET A 171 3.49 13.09 -6.27
C MET A 171 4.40 12.88 -7.47
N GLN A 172 4.82 13.94 -8.16
CA GLN A 172 5.79 13.87 -9.26
C GLN A 172 7.21 13.51 -8.82
N VAL A 173 7.51 13.51 -7.51
CA VAL A 173 8.87 13.23 -7.02
C VAL A 173 9.08 11.74 -6.75
N ASN A 174 8.07 11.00 -6.26
CA ASN A 174 8.21 9.58 -5.95
C ASN A 174 7.62 8.69 -7.08
N PRO A 175 8.44 7.91 -7.80
CA PRO A 175 7.96 7.05 -8.89
C PRO A 175 6.96 5.97 -8.44
N LEU A 176 7.00 5.53 -7.17
CA LEU A 176 6.04 4.55 -6.63
C LEU A 176 4.63 5.13 -6.53
N ILE A 177 4.49 6.37 -6.06
CA ILE A 177 3.19 7.04 -5.96
C ILE A 177 2.64 7.29 -7.37
N GLN A 178 3.50 7.67 -8.32
CA GLN A 178 3.07 7.82 -9.71
C GLN A 178 2.58 6.51 -10.32
N SER A 179 3.29 5.41 -10.06
CA SER A 179 2.89 4.08 -10.52
C SER A 179 1.53 3.68 -9.96
N ALA A 180 1.31 3.90 -8.66
CA ALA A 180 0.02 3.69 -8.00
C ALA A 180 -1.09 4.58 -8.59
N ARG A 181 -0.75 5.82 -8.95
CA ARG A 181 -1.67 6.77 -9.60
C ARG A 181 -2.12 6.30 -10.98
N PHE A 182 -1.21 5.81 -11.83
CA PHE A 182 -1.58 5.24 -13.13
C PHE A 182 -2.47 4.02 -12.98
N MET A 183 -2.10 3.12 -12.07
CA MET A 183 -2.92 1.95 -11.80
C MET A 183 -4.31 2.35 -11.27
N GLY A 184 -4.38 3.35 -10.39
CA GLY A 184 -5.64 3.90 -9.89
C GLY A 184 -6.54 4.47 -10.99
N PHE A 185 -5.98 5.25 -11.92
CA PHE A 185 -6.74 5.71 -13.09
C PHE A 185 -7.26 4.55 -13.94
N GLY A 186 -6.46 3.51 -14.17
CA GLY A 186 -6.87 2.35 -14.94
C GLY A 186 -8.02 1.58 -14.30
N ILE A 187 -7.93 1.35 -12.98
CA ILE A 187 -9.00 0.71 -12.20
C ILE A 187 -10.28 1.56 -12.26
N LEU A 188 -10.18 2.86 -12.01
CA LEU A 188 -11.32 3.77 -12.01
C LEU A 188 -12.02 3.85 -13.38
N HIS A 189 -11.23 3.86 -14.46
CA HIS A 189 -11.71 3.97 -15.84
C HIS A 189 -11.85 2.63 -16.56
N PHE A 190 -11.77 1.50 -15.84
CA PHE A 190 -11.87 0.18 -16.42
C PHE A 190 -13.18 0.01 -17.20
N GLY A 191 -13.08 -0.26 -18.50
CA GLY A 191 -14.25 -0.41 -19.39
C GLY A 191 -14.97 0.90 -19.78
N THR A 192 -14.51 2.07 -19.34
CA THR A 192 -15.18 3.36 -19.63
C THR A 192 -14.85 3.93 -21.02
N GLY A 193 -13.76 3.48 -21.65
CA GLY A 193 -13.35 3.95 -22.98
C GLY A 193 -12.93 5.44 -23.05
N ASN A 194 -12.48 6.03 -21.93
CA ASN A 194 -12.13 7.44 -21.89
C ASN A 194 -10.80 7.73 -22.63
N ARG A 195 -10.92 8.17 -23.89
CA ARG A 195 -9.78 8.50 -24.76
C ARG A 195 -8.76 9.45 -24.13
N ARG A 196 -9.20 10.42 -23.32
CA ARG A 196 -8.28 11.41 -22.72
C ARG A 196 -7.34 10.77 -21.70
N ILE A 197 -7.85 9.83 -20.92
CA ILE A 197 -7.06 9.12 -19.92
C ILE A 197 -6.10 8.14 -20.61
N SER A 198 -6.58 7.39 -21.61
CA SER A 198 -5.75 6.48 -22.40
C SER A 198 -4.64 7.21 -23.18
N ASP A 199 -4.93 8.35 -23.81
CA ASP A 199 -3.90 9.17 -24.48
C ASP A 199 -2.88 9.72 -23.47
N GLY A 200 -3.34 10.09 -22.27
CA GLY A 200 -2.48 10.49 -21.16
C GLY A 200 -1.51 9.38 -20.76
N MET A 201 -2.01 8.17 -20.54
CA MET A 201 -1.20 7.00 -20.17
C MET A 201 -0.21 6.60 -21.28
N LEU A 202 -0.65 6.56 -22.53
CA LEU A 202 0.20 6.27 -23.69
C LEU A 202 1.35 7.28 -23.84
N ARG A 203 1.09 8.56 -23.56
CA ARG A 203 2.14 9.59 -23.55
C ARG A 203 3.18 9.32 -22.47
N GLU A 204 2.76 8.96 -21.26
CA GLU A 204 3.68 8.66 -20.15
C GLU A 204 4.47 7.36 -20.40
N PHE A 205 3.82 6.33 -20.97
CA PHE A 205 4.50 5.12 -21.45
C PHE A 205 5.58 5.46 -22.50
N GLY A 206 5.25 6.31 -23.49
CA GLY A 206 6.16 6.74 -24.54
C GLY A 206 7.32 7.64 -24.05
N LYS A 207 7.12 8.41 -22.98
CA LYS A 207 8.17 9.24 -22.36
C LYS A 207 9.26 8.39 -21.71
N THR A 208 8.91 7.23 -21.14
CA THR A 208 9.85 6.35 -20.43
C THR A 208 10.93 5.76 -21.34
N TRP A 209 10.64 5.65 -22.64
CA TRP A 209 11.62 5.27 -23.66
C TRP A 209 12.57 6.40 -24.07
N ARG A 210 12.16 7.67 -23.97
CA ARG A 210 12.90 8.82 -24.53
C ARG A 210 13.70 9.63 -23.51
N VAL A 211 13.20 9.85 -22.30
CA VAL A 211 13.86 10.73 -21.32
C VAL A 211 13.43 10.33 -19.90
N LEU A 212 14.26 9.56 -19.20
CA LEU A 212 14.21 9.48 -17.73
C LEU A 212 15.62 9.24 -17.21
N THR A 213 16.45 10.28 -17.32
CA THR A 213 17.73 10.41 -16.61
C THR A 213 17.54 10.72 -15.13
N ASP A 214 16.33 11.07 -14.69
CA ASP A 214 16.05 11.57 -13.33
C ASP A 214 15.37 10.54 -12.39
N THR A 215 14.79 9.44 -12.89
CA THR A 215 14.31 8.36 -12.01
C THR A 215 15.39 7.32 -11.77
N PRO A 216 15.52 6.81 -10.53
CA PRO A 216 16.40 5.68 -10.25
C PRO A 216 16.03 4.48 -11.12
N ASP A 217 17.04 3.81 -11.70
CA ASP A 217 16.83 2.70 -12.65
C ASP A 217 15.90 1.59 -12.10
N ASN A 218 15.91 1.38 -10.78
CA ASN A 218 15.13 0.33 -10.11
C ASN A 218 13.59 0.51 -10.20
N PHE A 219 13.08 1.72 -10.48
CA PHE A 219 11.64 1.99 -10.50
C PHE A 219 11.06 2.20 -11.90
N ARG A 220 11.92 2.24 -12.94
CA ARG A 220 11.53 2.53 -14.33
C ARG A 220 10.63 1.46 -14.94
N GLU A 221 10.93 0.20 -14.66
CA GLU A 221 10.15 -0.94 -15.17
C GLU A 221 8.75 -0.96 -14.54
N SER A 222 8.66 -0.83 -13.21
CA SER A 222 7.38 -0.78 -12.50
C SER A 222 6.50 0.38 -12.95
N TYR A 223 7.11 1.55 -13.14
CA TYR A 223 6.43 2.73 -13.67
C TYR A 223 5.84 2.48 -15.06
N THR A 224 6.66 1.95 -15.97
CA THR A 224 6.27 1.68 -17.36
C THR A 224 5.17 0.62 -17.42
N LEU A 225 5.31 -0.44 -16.61
CA LEU A 225 4.32 -1.49 -16.48
C LEU A 225 2.98 -0.93 -15.99
N CYS A 226 2.98 -0.13 -14.93
CA CYS A 226 1.76 0.48 -14.42
C CYS A 226 1.12 1.47 -15.40
N ALA A 227 1.92 2.23 -16.15
CA ALA A 227 1.43 3.13 -17.20
C ALA A 227 0.85 2.38 -18.40
N GLY A 228 1.32 1.16 -18.69
CA GLY A 228 0.80 0.31 -19.76
C GLY A 228 -0.40 -0.54 -19.35
N LEU A 229 -0.48 -0.96 -18.08
CA LEU A 229 -1.61 -1.73 -17.54
C LEU A 229 -2.82 -0.88 -17.19
N GLY A 230 -2.60 0.37 -16.80
CA GLY A 230 -3.68 1.33 -16.50
C GLY A 230 -4.39 1.79 -17.77
#